data_AF-A0A9I9E195-F1
#
_entry.id   AF-A0A9I9E195-F1
#
_cell.length_a   1.000
_cell.length_b   1.000
_cell.length_c   1.000
_cell.angle_alpha   90.00
_cell.angle_beta   90.00
_cell.angle_gamma   90.00
#
_symmetry.space_group_name_H-M   'P 1'
#
loop_
_entity.id
_entity.type
_entity.pdbx_description
1 polymer ?
#
loop_
_entity_poly.entity_id
_entity_poly.type
_entity_poly.pdbx_seq_one_letter_code
_entity_poly.pdbx_strand_id
1 'polypeptide(L)'
;MALHTTTSFLLSSLLLLPIMFFNLTAFADPITFDILNFGDKLESFAAPITFNVVDFGAKPNNIKIDSSKAFESAWKQACSSSRAATIYVPKAKFYIYSATFKGPCKNNVITLQMDGTLVAPPNFHLTAQSKTWIIFRQVNGVTVLGGVIDGQGSELWACKHSGKTCPRGTT
;
A
#
# COMPACT_ATOMS: atom_id res chain seq x y z
N MET A 1 -64.21 -2.18 28.46
CA MET A 1 -64.01 -2.77 29.81
C MET A 1 -63.10 -3.98 29.59
N ALA A 2 -61.78 -3.88 29.81
CA ALA A 2 -61.08 -3.78 31.10
C ALA A 2 -61.18 -5.11 31.90
N LEU A 3 -60.09 -5.73 32.41
CA LEU A 3 -58.66 -5.38 32.35
C LEU A 3 -57.79 -6.60 32.74
N HIS A 4 -56.64 -6.84 32.07
CA HIS A 4 -55.52 -7.73 32.54
C HIS A 4 -55.89 -9.23 32.79
N THR A 5 -54.99 -10.23 32.91
CA THR A 5 -53.51 -10.38 32.80
C THR A 5 -53.24 -11.77 32.11
N THR A 6 -52.09 -12.46 32.05
CA THR A 6 -50.79 -12.41 32.77
C THR A 6 -49.62 -12.94 31.90
N THR A 7 -48.40 -12.66 32.36
CA THR A 7 -47.06 -13.20 32.01
C THR A 7 -46.92 -14.60 31.39
N SER A 8 -46.00 -14.75 30.43
CA SER A 8 -44.79 -15.57 30.58
C SER A 8 -43.70 -15.21 29.55
N PHE A 9 -42.43 -15.47 29.89
CA PHE A 9 -41.24 -15.18 29.06
C PHE A 9 -40.90 -16.35 28.13
N LEU A 10 -40.24 -16.08 26.99
CA LEU A 10 -39.20 -16.96 26.43
C LEU A 10 -38.16 -16.16 25.63
N LEU A 11 -37.01 -16.80 25.37
CA LEU A 11 -35.77 -16.20 24.85
C LEU A 11 -35.73 -16.06 23.32
N SER A 12 -34.84 -15.17 22.84
CA SER A 12 -34.07 -15.15 21.57
C SER A 12 -34.01 -13.70 21.02
N SER A 13 -32.89 -13.13 20.56
CA SER A 13 -31.49 -13.61 20.42
C SER A 13 -30.52 -12.43 20.45
N LEU A 14 -29.26 -12.66 20.85
CA LEU A 14 -28.21 -11.63 20.85
C LEU A 14 -27.69 -11.31 19.45
N LEU A 15 -27.54 -10.03 19.14
CA LEU A 15 -26.42 -9.49 18.34
C LEU A 15 -26.06 -8.10 18.87
N LEU A 16 -25.03 -8.02 19.72
CA LEU A 16 -24.44 -6.75 20.18
C LEU A 16 -23.13 -6.50 19.44
N LEU A 17 -23.02 -5.33 18.81
CA LEU A 17 -21.74 -4.78 18.38
C LEU A 17 -20.98 -4.29 19.63
N PRO A 18 -19.67 -4.56 19.77
CA PRO A 18 -18.88 -4.01 20.85
C PRO A 18 -18.66 -2.51 20.63
N ILE A 19 -19.44 -1.68 21.32
CA ILE A 19 -19.21 -0.23 21.37
C ILE A 19 -17.92 0.02 22.14
N MET A 20 -16.99 0.76 21.53
CA MET A 20 -15.73 1.19 22.13
C MET A 20 -15.97 2.18 23.29
N PHE A 21 -16.19 1.65 24.49
CA PHE A 21 -16.12 2.44 25.72
C PHE A 21 -14.71 2.36 26.32
N PHE A 22 -13.80 3.21 25.83
CA PHE A 22 -12.70 3.70 26.67
C PHE A 22 -13.32 4.37 27.89
N ASN A 23 -13.02 3.86 29.09
CA ASN A 23 -13.44 4.49 30.34
C ASN A 23 -12.22 4.76 31.21
N LEU A 24 -12.06 6.03 31.62
CA LEU A 24 -10.85 6.55 32.23
C LEU A 24 -11.01 6.64 33.75
N THR A 25 -10.68 5.55 34.45
CA THR A 25 -10.48 5.56 35.91
C THR A 25 -9.14 4.93 36.22
N ALA A 26 -8.22 5.71 36.82
CA ALA A 26 -6.93 5.22 37.24
C ALA A 26 -7.09 4.33 38.49
N PHE A 27 -6.72 3.07 38.39
CA PHE A 27 -6.55 2.18 39.54
C PHE A 27 -5.11 2.31 40.04
N ALA A 28 -4.94 3.13 41.08
CA ALA A 28 -3.67 3.35 41.76
C ALA A 28 -3.59 2.48 43.02
N ASP A 29 -3.47 1.16 42.82
CA ASP A 29 -3.26 0.20 43.90
C ASP A 29 -1.75 -0.04 44.11
N PRO A 30 -1.20 0.20 45.31
CA PRO A 30 0.17 -0.15 45.64
C PRO A 30 0.27 -1.59 46.16
N ILE A 31 1.26 -2.37 45.71
CA ILE A 31 2.06 -3.37 46.47
C ILE A 31 2.95 -4.19 45.50
N THR A 32 4.09 -4.68 46.02
CA THR A 32 5.09 -5.57 45.38
C THR A 32 5.65 -5.15 44.02
N PHE A 33 6.91 -4.69 44.06
CA PHE A 33 7.78 -4.52 42.90
C PHE A 33 8.33 -5.89 42.44
N ASP A 34 7.43 -6.84 42.12
CA ASP A 34 7.84 -8.15 41.60
C ASP A 34 8.40 -7.97 40.19
N ILE A 35 9.72 -8.08 40.08
CA ILE A 35 10.43 -8.13 38.79
C ILE A 35 10.23 -9.54 38.21
N LEU A 36 8.97 -9.84 37.84
CA LEU A 36 8.71 -10.88 36.86
C LEU A 36 9.39 -10.45 35.58
N ASN A 37 10.56 -11.06 35.35
CA ASN A 37 11.42 -10.81 34.20
C ASN A 37 10.80 -11.42 32.93
N PHE A 38 9.58 -10.98 32.62
CA PHE A 38 9.01 -11.08 31.28
C PHE A 38 9.94 -10.33 30.35
N GLY A 39 10.83 -11.10 29.71
CA GLY A 39 11.45 -10.73 28.44
C GLY A 39 10.40 -10.70 27.33
N ASP A 40 9.26 -10.05 27.59
CA ASP A 40 8.25 -9.73 26.62
C ASP A 40 8.94 -8.91 25.56
N LYS A 41 9.11 -9.55 24.41
CA LYS A 41 9.60 -8.94 23.20
C LYS A 41 8.57 -7.91 22.76
N LEU A 42 8.67 -6.72 23.32
CA LEU A 42 8.03 -5.51 22.83
C LEU A 42 8.57 -5.27 21.43
N GLU A 43 7.98 -5.96 20.43
CA GLU A 43 8.22 -5.69 19.04
C GLU A 43 7.84 -4.24 18.82
N SER A 44 8.87 -3.41 18.65
CA SER A 44 8.69 -1.99 18.69
C SER A 44 7.76 -1.59 17.55
N PHE A 45 6.56 -1.12 17.89
CA PHE A 45 5.63 -0.43 16.99
C PHE A 45 6.19 0.95 16.57
N ALA A 46 7.49 1.02 16.31
CA ALA A 46 8.18 2.15 15.73
C ALA A 46 7.59 2.39 14.34
N ALA A 47 6.74 3.43 14.24
CA ALA A 47 5.95 3.77 13.07
C ALA A 47 6.72 3.60 11.75
N PRO A 48 6.07 3.11 10.67
CA PRO A 48 6.77 2.82 9.42
C PRO A 48 7.45 4.07 8.87
N ILE A 49 8.67 3.91 8.35
CA ILE A 49 9.42 5.04 7.77
C ILE A 49 8.82 5.35 6.40
N THR A 50 8.28 6.56 6.23
CA THR A 50 7.64 6.99 4.99
C THR A 50 8.62 7.67 4.04
N PHE A 51 8.58 7.25 2.77
CA PHE A 51 9.36 7.77 1.66
C PHE A 51 8.41 8.27 0.56
N ASN A 52 8.16 9.58 0.50
CA ASN A 52 7.28 10.17 -0.51
C ASN A 52 8.03 10.28 -1.85
N VAL A 53 7.46 9.73 -2.93
CA VAL A 53 8.12 9.69 -4.26
C VAL A 53 8.47 11.07 -4.83
N VAL A 54 7.78 12.14 -4.40
CA VAL A 54 8.07 13.53 -4.80
C VAL A 54 9.42 14.00 -4.26
N ASP A 55 9.81 13.56 -3.06
CA ASP A 55 11.10 13.89 -2.43
C ASP A 55 12.28 13.27 -3.20
N PHE A 56 12.02 12.16 -3.92
CA PHE A 56 12.94 11.50 -4.84
C PHE A 56 12.87 12.07 -6.27
N GLY A 57 12.14 13.17 -6.46
CA GLY A 57 12.08 13.93 -7.70
C GLY A 57 10.90 13.62 -8.63
N ALA A 58 9.97 12.73 -8.26
CA ALA A 58 8.80 12.42 -9.09
C ALA A 58 7.97 13.69 -9.35
N LYS A 59 7.54 13.90 -10.62
CA LYS A 59 6.87 15.14 -11.02
C LYS A 59 5.38 14.92 -11.24
N PRO A 60 4.50 15.44 -10.36
CA PRO A 60 3.06 15.22 -10.47
C PRO A 60 2.51 15.87 -11.75
N ASN A 61 1.59 15.15 -12.39
CA ASN A 61 0.83 15.54 -13.59
C ASN A 61 1.65 15.89 -14.85
N ASN A 62 2.97 15.68 -14.86
CA ASN A 62 3.83 16.05 -15.99
C ASN A 62 4.12 14.87 -16.93
N ILE A 63 3.35 14.77 -18.01
CA ILE A 63 3.47 13.71 -19.04
C ILE A 63 4.82 13.65 -19.77
N LYS A 64 5.64 14.71 -19.68
CA LYS A 64 6.97 14.76 -20.31
C LYS A 64 8.09 14.21 -19.42
N ILE A 65 7.80 13.82 -18.17
CA ILE A 65 8.80 13.38 -17.19
C ILE A 65 8.52 11.95 -16.74
N ASP A 66 9.38 11.02 -17.15
CA ASP A 66 9.43 9.68 -16.56
C ASP A 66 9.84 9.77 -15.08
N SER A 67 8.94 9.33 -14.20
CA SER A 67 9.17 9.27 -12.76
C SER A 67 9.75 7.93 -12.29
N SER A 68 10.02 6.97 -13.20
CA SER A 68 10.53 5.63 -12.84
C SER A 68 11.75 5.69 -11.92
N LYS A 69 12.70 6.61 -12.17
CA LYS A 69 13.93 6.75 -11.35
C LYS A 69 13.67 7.30 -9.94
N ALA A 70 12.65 8.13 -9.76
CA ALA A 70 12.24 8.60 -8.44
C ALA A 70 11.62 7.44 -7.63
N PHE A 71 10.76 6.65 -8.26
CA PHE A 71 10.16 5.46 -7.66
C PHE A 71 11.20 4.39 -7.32
N GLU A 72 12.15 4.09 -8.21
CA GLU A 72 13.26 3.17 -7.92
C GLU A 72 14.17 3.68 -6.79
N SER A 73 14.32 5.00 -6.64
CA SER A 73 15.11 5.60 -5.54
C SER A 73 14.38 5.55 -4.20
N ALA A 74 13.07 5.86 -4.17
CA ALA A 74 12.22 5.68 -2.99
C ALA A 74 12.20 4.20 -2.56
N TRP A 75 12.07 3.28 -3.52
CA TRP A 75 12.17 1.84 -3.30
C TRP A 75 13.51 1.43 -2.68
N LYS A 76 14.63 1.95 -3.19
CA LYS A 76 15.97 1.65 -2.64
C LYS A 76 16.09 2.05 -1.16
N GLN A 77 15.50 3.17 -0.75
CA GLN A 77 15.49 3.59 0.66
C GLN A 77 14.57 2.68 1.51
N ALA A 78 13.34 2.41 1.07
CA ALA A 78 12.42 1.50 1.77
C ALA A 78 12.99 0.08 1.92
N CYS A 79 13.62 -0.44 0.87
CA CYS A 79 14.24 -1.76 0.82
C CYS A 79 15.54 -1.87 1.66
N SER A 80 16.20 -0.75 1.96
CA SER A 80 17.40 -0.70 2.80
C SER A 80 17.15 -0.29 4.26
N SER A 81 15.90 0.01 4.62
CA SER A 81 15.41 0.22 5.99
C SER A 81 15.47 -1.06 6.83
N SER A 82 15.81 -0.93 8.11
CA SER A 82 15.69 -1.98 9.13
C SER A 82 14.31 -2.02 9.81
N ARG A 83 13.47 -1.00 9.60
CA ARG A 83 12.07 -0.91 10.06
C ARG A 83 11.11 -1.14 8.89
N ALA A 84 9.87 -1.46 9.19
CA ALA A 84 8.77 -1.36 8.21
C ALA A 84 8.80 0.00 7.49
N ALA A 85 8.48 0.01 6.21
CA ALA A 85 8.66 1.16 5.34
C ALA A 85 7.44 1.39 4.43
N THR A 86 7.03 2.65 4.29
CA THR A 86 5.95 3.05 3.39
C THR A 86 6.54 3.87 2.25
N ILE A 87 6.33 3.46 1.01
CA ILE A 87 6.54 4.31 -0.16
C ILE A 87 5.21 4.99 -0.44
N TYR A 88 5.17 6.32 -0.31
CA TYR A 88 3.93 7.09 -0.45
C TYR A 88 3.86 7.77 -1.81
N VAL A 89 2.74 7.56 -2.52
CA VAL A 89 2.41 8.19 -3.79
C VAL A 89 1.23 9.14 -3.59
N PRO A 90 1.45 10.47 -3.50
CA PRO A 90 0.38 11.43 -3.23
C PRO A 90 -0.59 11.56 -4.41
N LYS A 91 -1.74 12.21 -4.16
CA LYS A 91 -2.86 12.36 -5.11
C LYS A 91 -2.54 13.19 -6.37
N ALA A 92 -1.86 12.57 -7.32
CA ALA A 92 -1.58 13.09 -8.67
C ALA A 92 -1.35 11.94 -9.66
N LYS A 93 -1.27 12.25 -10.97
CA LYS A 93 -0.76 11.33 -11.99
C LYS A 93 0.77 11.34 -11.99
N PHE A 94 1.41 10.18 -11.97
CA PHE A 94 2.85 10.02 -12.15
C PHE A 94 3.11 9.08 -13.33
N TYR A 95 3.89 9.54 -14.29
CA TYR A 95 4.18 8.78 -15.51
C TYR A 95 5.38 7.87 -15.29
N ILE A 96 5.23 6.58 -15.60
CA ILE A 96 6.23 5.53 -15.37
C ILE A 96 6.48 4.84 -16.71
N TYR A 97 7.71 4.88 -17.22
CA TYR A 97 8.06 4.18 -18.46
C TYR A 97 8.49 2.73 -18.18
N SER A 98 9.27 2.49 -17.12
CA SER A 98 9.72 1.15 -16.72
C SER A 98 10.39 1.18 -15.34
N ALA A 99 9.77 0.57 -14.32
CA ALA A 99 10.31 0.52 -12.95
C ALA A 99 10.64 -0.90 -12.49
N THR A 100 11.87 -1.12 -11.99
CA THR A 100 12.33 -2.41 -11.43
C THR A 100 12.60 -2.30 -9.93
N PHE A 101 11.64 -2.72 -9.12
CA PHE A 101 11.72 -2.78 -7.66
C PHE A 101 12.48 -4.05 -7.23
N LYS A 102 13.79 -3.93 -7.01
CA LYS A 102 14.68 -5.05 -6.66
C LYS A 102 14.81 -5.25 -5.16
N GLY A 103 14.82 -6.51 -4.73
CA GLY A 103 15.39 -6.96 -3.47
C GLY A 103 16.69 -7.75 -3.69
N PRO A 104 17.14 -8.56 -2.71
CA PRO A 104 16.52 -8.75 -1.39
C PRO A 104 16.56 -7.46 -0.56
N CYS A 105 15.54 -7.28 0.28
CA CYS A 105 15.42 -6.12 1.18
C CYS A 105 15.79 -6.49 2.62
N LYS A 106 16.23 -5.51 3.40
CA LYS A 106 16.60 -5.71 4.82
C LYS A 106 15.40 -5.91 5.75
N ASN A 107 14.22 -5.52 5.31
CA ASN A 107 12.94 -5.79 5.95
C ASN A 107 11.96 -6.42 4.94
N ASN A 108 10.92 -7.06 5.46
CA ASN A 108 9.84 -7.73 4.73
C ASN A 108 8.47 -7.08 5.00
N VAL A 109 8.45 -5.78 5.28
CA VAL A 109 7.21 -5.02 5.57
C VAL A 109 7.27 -3.70 4.80
N ILE A 110 7.20 -3.80 3.47
CA ILE A 110 7.22 -2.65 2.56
C ILE A 110 5.81 -2.41 2.01
N THR A 111 5.26 -1.23 2.26
CA THR A 111 3.93 -0.83 1.77
C THR A 111 4.07 0.23 0.69
N LEU A 112 3.60 -0.03 -0.52
CA LEU A 112 3.36 0.99 -1.54
C LEU A 112 1.94 1.55 -1.33
N GLN A 113 1.84 2.67 -0.62
CA GLN A 113 0.57 3.34 -0.34
C GLN A 113 0.34 4.45 -1.37
N MET A 114 -0.81 4.41 -2.06
CA MET A 114 -1.10 5.27 -3.19
C MET A 114 -2.43 6.00 -3.02
N ASP A 115 -2.38 7.32 -3.05
CA ASP A 115 -3.54 8.20 -3.22
C ASP A 115 -3.64 8.71 -4.68
N GLY A 116 -2.57 8.53 -5.46
CA GLY A 116 -2.44 8.95 -6.86
C GLY A 116 -2.65 7.84 -7.89
N THR A 117 -2.21 8.12 -9.11
CA THR A 117 -2.29 7.21 -10.27
C THR A 117 -0.91 7.01 -10.89
N LEU A 118 -0.49 5.77 -11.07
CA LEU A 118 0.65 5.43 -11.92
C LEU A 118 0.17 5.26 -13.36
N VAL A 119 0.78 5.96 -14.31
CA VAL A 119 0.31 6.05 -15.69
C VAL A 119 1.42 5.62 -16.64
N ALA A 120 1.15 4.67 -17.53
CA ALA A 120 2.07 4.33 -18.61
C ALA A 120 2.11 5.49 -19.64
N PRO A 121 3.22 5.70 -20.38
CA PRO A 121 3.20 6.62 -21.51
C PRO A 121 2.14 6.16 -22.55
N PRO A 122 1.24 7.04 -23.03
CA PRO A 122 0.23 6.67 -24.03
C PRO A 122 0.86 6.10 -25.32
N ASN A 123 1.97 6.72 -25.75
CA ASN A 123 2.82 6.15 -26.79
C ASN A 123 3.55 4.90 -26.26
N PHE A 124 2.96 3.74 -26.52
CA PHE A 124 3.48 2.42 -26.13
C PHE A 124 4.86 2.07 -26.71
N HIS A 125 5.40 2.83 -27.67
CA HIS A 125 6.79 2.64 -28.10
C HIS A 125 7.81 3.05 -27.02
N LEU A 126 7.41 3.90 -26.05
CA LEU A 126 8.25 4.31 -24.91
C LEU A 126 8.37 3.19 -23.86
N THR A 127 7.34 2.38 -23.67
CA THR A 127 7.39 1.15 -22.85
C THR A 127 7.96 -0.04 -23.63
N ALA A 128 7.79 -0.11 -24.95
CA ALA A 128 8.15 -1.27 -25.79
C ALA A 128 9.64 -1.71 -25.76
N GLN A 129 10.56 -0.85 -25.31
CA GLN A 129 11.97 -1.22 -25.11
C GLN A 129 12.15 -2.15 -23.88
N SER A 130 11.24 -2.05 -22.90
CA SER A 130 11.19 -2.93 -21.73
C SER A 130 10.28 -4.14 -22.00
N LYS A 131 10.64 -5.28 -21.40
CA LYS A 131 9.79 -6.48 -21.40
C LYS A 131 8.65 -6.41 -20.38
N THR A 132 8.83 -5.61 -19.33
CA THR A 132 7.91 -5.47 -18.20
C THR A 132 7.72 -3.99 -17.84
N TRP A 133 6.53 -3.58 -17.43
CA TRP A 133 6.26 -2.17 -17.09
C TRP A 133 6.65 -1.83 -15.64
N ILE A 134 6.07 -2.56 -14.68
CA ILE A 134 6.38 -2.45 -13.25
C ILE A 134 6.67 -3.86 -12.75
N ILE A 135 7.88 -4.11 -12.25
CA ILE A 135 8.29 -5.43 -11.78
C ILE A 135 8.92 -5.38 -10.39
N PHE A 136 8.32 -6.16 -9.48
CA PHE A 136 8.89 -6.52 -8.19
C PHE A 136 9.75 -7.78 -8.36
N ARG A 137 11.05 -7.70 -8.06
CA ARG A 137 12.05 -8.75 -8.34
C ARG A 137 12.82 -9.14 -7.09
N GLN A 138 12.71 -10.41 -6.68
CA GLN A 138 13.41 -10.96 -5.51
C GLN A 138 13.12 -10.18 -4.22
N VAL A 139 11.86 -9.77 -4.06
CA VAL A 139 11.34 -9.08 -2.87
C VAL A 139 10.42 -10.03 -2.10
N ASN A 140 10.39 -9.89 -0.77
CA ASN A 140 9.50 -10.63 0.12
C ASN A 140 8.72 -9.63 0.96
N GLY A 141 7.42 -9.85 1.17
CA GLY A 141 6.59 -8.99 2.04
C GLY A 141 6.38 -7.57 1.48
N VAL A 142 5.64 -7.47 0.38
CA VAL A 142 5.25 -6.20 -0.23
C VAL A 142 3.73 -6.10 -0.26
N THR A 143 3.20 -5.00 0.24
CA THR A 143 1.76 -4.67 0.18
C THR A 143 1.57 -3.48 -0.76
N VAL A 144 0.55 -3.50 -1.62
CA VAL A 144 0.14 -2.34 -2.42
C VAL A 144 -1.26 -1.93 -1.98
N LEU A 145 -1.42 -0.66 -1.58
CA LEU A 145 -2.67 -0.14 -1.02
C LEU A 145 -3.14 1.09 -1.78
N GLY A 146 -4.41 1.08 -2.21
CA GLY A 146 -5.08 2.22 -2.83
C GLY A 146 -4.61 2.56 -4.25
N GLY A 147 -4.97 3.76 -4.69
CA GLY A 147 -4.55 4.36 -5.94
C GLY A 147 -5.13 3.70 -7.20
N VAL A 148 -4.54 4.04 -8.34
CA VAL A 148 -4.88 3.48 -9.66
C VAL A 148 -3.59 3.19 -10.44
N ILE A 149 -3.59 2.09 -11.20
CA ILE A 149 -2.50 1.73 -12.12
C ILE A 149 -3.11 1.70 -13.54
N ASP A 150 -2.79 2.74 -14.33
CA ASP A 150 -3.32 3.00 -15.67
C ASP A 150 -2.29 2.63 -16.73
N GLY A 151 -2.45 1.44 -17.32
CA GLY A 151 -1.50 0.86 -18.28
C GLY A 151 -1.60 1.38 -19.72
N GLN A 152 -2.52 2.29 -20.05
CA GLN A 152 -2.70 2.91 -21.38
C GLN A 152 -2.67 1.93 -22.60
N GLY A 153 -3.06 0.67 -22.43
CA GLY A 153 -2.84 -0.40 -23.41
C GLY A 153 -3.69 -0.31 -24.70
N SER A 154 -4.64 0.61 -24.79
CA SER A 154 -5.63 0.69 -25.86
C SER A 154 -5.03 0.89 -27.25
N GLU A 155 -4.08 1.81 -27.42
CA GLU A 155 -3.40 2.06 -28.71
C GLU A 155 -2.62 0.83 -29.19
N LEU A 156 -1.93 0.13 -28.27
CA LEU A 156 -1.21 -1.10 -28.58
C LEU A 156 -2.18 -2.22 -29.00
N TRP A 157 -3.35 -2.31 -28.37
CA TRP A 157 -4.37 -3.29 -28.74
C TRP A 157 -4.98 -2.95 -30.10
N ALA A 158 -5.29 -1.68 -30.38
CA ALA A 158 -5.75 -1.24 -31.70
C ALA A 158 -4.72 -1.52 -32.80
N CYS A 159 -3.42 -1.30 -32.52
CA CYS A 159 -2.33 -1.69 -33.41
C CYS A 159 -2.41 -3.19 -33.72
N LYS A 160 -2.45 -4.05 -32.69
CA LYS A 160 -2.49 -5.52 -32.85
C LYS A 160 -3.72 -6.02 -33.63
N HIS A 161 -4.89 -5.42 -33.42
CA HIS A 161 -6.10 -5.76 -34.19
C HIS A 161 -6.03 -5.30 -35.66
N SER A 162 -5.23 -4.29 -35.98
CA SER A 162 -5.09 -3.78 -37.35
C SER A 162 -4.18 -4.62 -38.28
N GLY A 163 -3.68 -5.77 -37.82
CA GLY A 163 -2.81 -6.66 -38.60
C GLY A 163 -1.40 -6.13 -38.88
N LYS A 164 -1.03 -4.98 -38.29
CA LYS A 164 0.28 -4.34 -38.48
C LYS A 164 1.37 -4.98 -37.61
N THR A 165 2.63 -4.77 -37.99
CA THR A 165 3.79 -5.08 -37.14
C THR A 165 3.80 -4.16 -35.92
N CYS A 166 3.39 -4.69 -34.78
CA CYS A 166 3.33 -3.98 -33.50
C CYS A 166 4.35 -4.54 -32.50
N PRO A 167 4.85 -3.74 -31.54
CA PRO A 167 5.64 -4.25 -30.43
C PRO A 167 4.88 -5.32 -29.63
N ARG A 168 5.62 -6.20 -28.95
CA ARG A 168 5.01 -7.22 -28.06
C ARG A 168 4.17 -6.58 -26.95
N GLY A 169 4.60 -5.41 -26.49
CA GLY A 169 4.11 -4.75 -25.28
C GLY A 169 4.87 -5.22 -24.03
N THR A 170 4.81 -4.40 -22.99
CA THR A 170 5.19 -4.76 -21.63
C THR A 170 4.12 -5.64 -20.98
N THR A 171 4.55 -6.61 -20.17
CA THR A 171 3.71 -7.26 -19.15
C THR A 171 3.85 -6.59 -17.78
#